data_AF-A0A1G6GKM1-F1
#
_entry.id   AF-A0A1G6GKM1-F1
#
_cell.length_a   1.000
_cell.length_b   1.000
_cell.length_c   1.000
_cell.angle_alpha   90.00
_cell.angle_beta   90.00
_cell.angle_gamma   90.00
#
_symmetry.space_group_name_H-M   'P 1'
#
loop_
_entity.id
_entity.type
_entity.pdbx_description
1 polymer ?
#
loop_
_entity_poly.entity_id
_entity_poly.type
_entity_poly.pdbx_seq_one_letter_code
_entity_poly.pdbx_strand_id
1 'polypeptide(L)'
;MSIEAVHRFEEEFAPRIAARLASQFGPSVHVDVVPNEGHGHPTRVRLRGLATEHRHPYSYPLNLSLTWDIEEIERLMEPGGEARFEHYLEATVRKMTSWESARAVDFSSRTQSEPEVLIGGLDFEG
;
A
#
# COMPACT_ATOMS: atom_id res chain seq x y z
N MET A 1 4.52 19.64 -5.89
CA MET A 1 5.34 18.44 -6.11
C MET A 1 6.79 18.76 -5.84
N SER A 2 7.17 18.63 -4.57
CA SER A 2 8.58 18.60 -4.19
C SER A 2 9.21 17.27 -4.61
N ILE A 3 10.18 17.30 -5.53
CA ILE A 3 10.95 16.12 -5.93
C ILE A 3 11.67 15.51 -4.71
N GLU A 4 12.15 16.37 -3.81
CA GLU A 4 12.80 15.96 -2.56
C GLU A 4 11.83 15.18 -1.65
N ALA A 5 10.59 15.64 -1.49
CA ALA A 5 9.60 14.95 -0.67
C ALA A 5 9.26 13.56 -1.24
N VAL A 6 9.13 13.45 -2.56
CA VAL A 6 8.88 12.15 -3.23
C VAL A 6 10.07 11.21 -3.08
N HIS A 7 11.29 11.70 -3.27
CA HIS A 7 12.50 10.91 -3.09
C HIS A 7 12.63 10.41 -1.65
N ARG A 8 12.41 11.30 -0.68
CA ARG A 8 12.46 10.95 0.73
C ARG A 8 11.35 9.97 1.13
N PHE A 9 10.15 10.14 0.58
CA PHE A 9 9.07 9.16 0.74
C PHE A 9 9.48 7.78 0.26
N GLU A 10 10.10 7.71 -0.93
CA GLU A 10 10.57 6.46 -1.51
C GLU A 10 11.68 5.79 -0.71
N GLU A 11 12.64 6.55 -0.19
CA GLU A 11 13.78 6.00 0.55
C GLU A 11 13.48 5.68 2.02
N GLU A 12 12.69 6.53 2.70
CA GLU A 12 12.50 6.43 4.15
C GLU A 12 11.15 5.80 4.53
N PHE A 13 10.06 6.16 3.85
CA PHE A 13 8.71 5.85 4.31
C PHE A 13 8.12 4.61 3.62
N ALA A 14 8.17 4.55 2.28
CA ALA A 14 7.64 3.43 1.52
C ALA A 14 8.21 2.06 1.94
N PRO A 15 9.52 1.90 2.24
CA PRO A 15 10.07 0.64 2.72
C PRO A 15 9.52 0.22 4.08
N ARG A 16 9.22 1.19 4.97
CA ARG A 16 8.62 0.92 6.28
C ARG A 16 7.17 0.47 6.16
N ILE A 17 6.40 1.06 5.23
CA ILE A 17 5.05 0.61 4.89
C ILE A 17 5.11 -0.83 4.36
N ALA A 18 6.01 -1.09 3.39
CA ALA A 18 6.18 -2.40 2.80
C ALA A 18 6.55 -3.45 3.86
N ALA A 19 7.50 -3.14 4.76
CA ALA A 19 7.89 -4.02 5.85
C ALA A 19 6.74 -4.28 6.83
N ARG A 20 5.96 -3.25 7.18
CA ARG A 20 4.79 -3.39 8.07
C ARG A 20 3.74 -4.32 7.46
N LEU A 21 3.40 -4.12 6.19
CA LEU A 21 2.46 -4.98 5.47
C LEU A 21 3.00 -6.40 5.28
N ALA A 22 4.28 -6.56 4.93
CA ALA A 22 4.91 -7.87 4.83
C ALA A 22 4.85 -8.64 6.15
N SER A 23 5.07 -7.96 7.29
CA SER A 23 4.96 -8.58 8.62
C SER A 23 3.56 -9.09 8.94
N GLN A 24 2.52 -8.41 8.43
CA GLN A 24 1.12 -8.79 8.62
C GLN A 24 0.74 -10.04 7.82
N PHE A 25 1.27 -10.19 6.60
CA PHE A 25 0.94 -11.30 5.70
C PHE A 25 1.89 -12.50 5.78
N GLY A 26 3.07 -12.30 6.36
CA GLY A 26 4.13 -13.29 6.35
C GLY A 26 4.58 -13.65 4.92
N PRO A 27 5.13 -14.86 4.70
CA PRO A 27 5.70 -15.26 3.41
C PRO A 27 4.66 -15.49 2.31
N SER A 28 3.37 -15.39 2.65
CA SER A 28 2.26 -15.70 1.76
C SER A 28 1.95 -14.59 0.76
N VAL A 29 2.38 -13.36 1.06
CA VAL A 29 2.25 -12.17 0.20
C VAL A 29 3.59 -11.49 0.12
N HIS A 30 4.04 -11.26 -1.11
CA HIS A 30 5.21 -10.47 -1.41
C HIS A 30 4.82 -8.99 -1.46
N VAL A 31 5.53 -8.17 -0.71
CA VAL A 31 5.28 -6.72 -0.64
C VAL A 31 6.55 -5.99 -1.07
N ASP A 32 6.42 -5.20 -2.13
CA ASP A 32 7.54 -4.49 -2.75
C ASP A 32 7.26 -2.99 -2.83
N VAL A 33 8.30 -2.18 -2.68
CA VAL A 33 8.28 -0.79 -3.14
C VAL A 33 8.60 -0.78 -4.63
N VAL A 34 7.70 -0.21 -5.42
CA VAL A 34 7.96 0.12 -6.83
C VAL A 34 8.28 1.61 -6.87
N PRO A 35 9.49 1.99 -7.31
CA PRO A 35 9.95 3.38 -7.31
C PRO A 35 9.16 4.23 -8.31
N ASN A 36 9.28 5.55 -8.17
CA ASN A 36 8.71 6.53 -9.08
C ASN A 36 9.38 6.42 -10.46
N GLU A 37 8.62 6.02 -11.48
CA GLU A 37 9.09 5.88 -12.87
C GLU A 37 8.74 7.10 -13.74
N GLY A 38 8.25 8.18 -13.12
CA GLY A 38 7.91 9.45 -13.79
C GLY A 38 6.40 9.68 -13.90
N HIS A 39 6.00 10.48 -14.89
CA HIS A 39 4.62 10.97 -14.97
C HIS A 39 3.61 9.83 -15.13
N GLY A 40 2.63 9.76 -14.23
CA GLY A 40 1.63 8.68 -14.18
C GLY A 40 2.07 7.43 -13.43
N HIS A 41 3.33 7.37 -12.96
CA HIS A 41 3.91 6.21 -12.29
C HIS A 41 4.58 6.62 -10.96
N PRO A 42 3.81 7.10 -9.97
CA PRO A 42 4.37 7.48 -8.67
C PRO A 42 4.91 6.27 -7.91
N THR A 43 5.76 6.53 -6.92
CA THR A 43 6.18 5.51 -5.94
C THR A 43 4.94 4.82 -5.36
N ARG A 44 4.95 3.48 -5.35
CA ARG A 44 3.82 2.68 -4.89
C ARG A 44 4.29 1.45 -4.12
N VAL A 45 3.48 0.99 -3.18
CA VAL A 45 3.70 -0.30 -2.54
C VAL A 45 2.80 -1.33 -3.21
N ARG A 46 3.41 -2.41 -3.73
CA ARG A 46 2.71 -3.48 -4.43
C ARG A 46 2.65 -4.74 -3.60
N LEU A 47 1.46 -5.30 -3.45
CA LEU A 47 1.19 -6.57 -2.77
C LEU A 47 0.84 -7.63 -3.81
N ARG A 48 1.55 -8.77 -3.76
CA ARG A 48 1.34 -9.91 -4.66
C ARG A 48 1.25 -11.20 -3.90
N GLY A 49 0.25 -12.02 -4.19
CA GLY A 49 0.08 -13.31 -3.51
C GLY A 49 -0.63 -14.31 -4.41
N LEU A 50 -0.19 -15.57 -4.37
CA LEU A 50 -0.93 -16.64 -5.04
C LEU A 50 -2.23 -16.88 -4.28
N ALA A 51 -3.30 -17.16 -5.02
CA ALA A 51 -4.55 -17.62 -4.44
C ALA A 51 -4.30 -18.85 -3.54
N THR A 52 -5.05 -18.99 -2.44
CA THR A 52 -4.98 -20.23 -1.64
C THR A 52 -5.55 -21.43 -2.43
N GLU A 53 -5.51 -22.66 -1.91
CA GLU A 53 -5.96 -23.84 -2.70
C GLU A 53 -7.49 -24.06 -2.68
N HIS A 54 -8.21 -23.30 -1.84
CA HIS A 54 -9.65 -23.47 -1.64
C HIS A 54 -10.49 -22.74 -2.70
N ARG A 55 -11.82 -22.79 -2.57
CA ARG A 55 -12.74 -22.03 -3.42
C ARG A 55 -12.75 -20.57 -2.96
N HIS A 56 -12.39 -19.65 -3.86
CA HIS A 56 -12.31 -18.22 -3.57
C HIS A 56 -13.41 -17.44 -4.26
N PRO A 57 -13.77 -16.25 -3.74
CA PRO A 57 -14.78 -15.40 -4.34
C PRO A 57 -14.36 -14.83 -5.71
N TYR A 58 -13.06 -14.70 -5.98
CA TYR A 58 -12.57 -14.01 -7.17
C TYR A 58 -11.61 -14.82 -8.04
N SER A 59 -11.50 -14.42 -9.31
CA SER A 59 -10.80 -15.18 -10.37
C SER A 59 -9.32 -14.86 -10.51
N TYR A 60 -8.85 -13.74 -9.95
CA TYR A 60 -7.46 -13.31 -10.08
C TYR A 60 -6.72 -13.42 -8.74
N PRO A 61 -5.43 -13.82 -8.74
CA PRO A 61 -4.58 -13.75 -7.56
C PRO A 61 -4.35 -12.30 -7.13
N LEU A 62 -3.96 -12.10 -5.87
CA LEU A 62 -3.67 -10.78 -5.33
C LEU A 62 -2.56 -10.09 -6.13
N ASN A 63 -2.88 -8.91 -6.65
CA ASN A 63 -2.00 -7.99 -7.37
C ASN A 63 -2.55 -6.55 -7.17
N LEU A 64 -2.17 -5.96 -6.04
CA LEU A 64 -2.68 -4.69 -5.54
C LEU A 64 -1.56 -3.66 -5.47
N SER A 65 -1.77 -2.46 -5.99
CA SER A 65 -0.89 -1.30 -5.81
C SER A 65 -1.54 -0.27 -4.89
N LEU A 66 -0.76 0.26 -3.94
CA LEU A 66 -1.14 1.36 -3.06
C LEU A 66 -0.37 2.63 -3.46
N THR A 67 -1.07 3.74 -3.64
CA THR A 67 -0.48 5.07 -3.84
C THR A 67 -1.07 6.10 -2.89
N TRP A 68 -0.23 7.06 -2.47
CA TRP A 68 -0.60 8.13 -1.56
C TRP A 68 -0.75 9.45 -2.29
N ASP A 69 -1.56 10.34 -1.72
CA ASP A 69 -1.67 11.71 -2.22
C ASP A 69 -0.33 12.44 -2.04
N ILE A 70 0.02 13.29 -3.01
CA ILE A 70 1.25 14.08 -2.97
C ILE A 70 1.20 15.10 -1.82
N GLU A 71 0.04 15.69 -1.54
CA GLU A 71 -0.14 16.63 -0.44
C GLU A 71 0.03 15.94 0.93
N GLU A 72 -0.31 14.66 1.02
CA GLU A 72 -0.09 13.83 2.22
C GLU A 72 1.39 13.49 2.38
N ILE A 73 2.09 13.18 1.28
CA ILE A 73 3.55 12.98 1.27
C ILE A 73 4.28 14.26 1.67
N GLU A 74 3.89 15.42 1.14
CA GLU A 74 4.50 16.71 1.49
C GLU A 74 4.28 17.02 2.99
N ARG A 75 3.13 16.66 3.56
CA ARG A 75 2.84 16.79 5.00
C ARG A 75 3.69 15.90 5.91
N LEU A 76 4.27 14.81 5.41
CA LEU A 76 5.24 14.03 6.18
C LEU A 76 6.57 14.76 6.42
N MET A 77 6.85 15.79 5.61
CA MET A 77 8.07 16.60 5.74
C MET A 77 7.93 17.71 6.79
N GLU A 78 6.71 18.00 7.24
CA GLU A 78 6.41 19.01 8.24
C GLU A 78 6.74 18.53 9.67
N PRO A 79 6.89 19.45 10.64
CA PRO A 79 7.05 19.08 12.04
C PRO A 79 5.92 18.13 12.51
N GLY A 80 6.30 16.98 13.07
CA GLY A 80 5.36 15.95 13.51
C GLY A 80 4.97 14.93 12.43
N GLY A 81 5.48 15.05 11.19
CA GLY A 81 5.23 14.09 10.11
C GLY A 81 5.61 12.65 10.47
N GLU A 82 6.71 12.46 11.19
CA GLU A 82 7.12 11.13 11.70
C GLU A 82 6.09 10.51 12.64
N ALA A 83 5.52 11.31 13.57
CA ALA A 83 4.51 10.82 14.50
C ALA A 83 3.19 10.49 13.79
N ARG A 84 2.82 11.29 12.78
CA ARG A 84 1.68 10.99 11.88
C ARG A 84 1.90 9.67 11.15
N PHE A 85 3.11 9.47 10.62
CA PHE A 85 3.46 8.25 9.92
C PHE A 85 3.41 7.00 10.82
N GLU A 86 3.95 7.06 12.03
CA GLU A 86 3.88 5.95 12.98
C GLU A 86 2.43 5.62 13.35
N HIS A 87 1.61 6.64 13.60
CA HIS A 87 0.18 6.45 13.84
C HIS A 87 -0.53 5.80 12.65
N TYR A 88 -0.19 6.21 11.43
CA TYR A 88 -0.66 5.57 10.21
C TYR A 88 -0.23 4.10 10.13
N LEU A 89 1.03 3.74 10.44
CA LEU A 89 1.50 2.35 10.42
C LEU A 89 0.76 1.45 11.42
N GLU A 90 0.42 1.99 12.60
CA GLU A 90 -0.42 1.31 13.59
C GLU A 90 -1.85 1.09 13.08
N ALA A 91 -2.39 2.07 12.35
CA ALA A 91 -3.74 2.03 11.80
C ALA A 91 -3.87 1.23 10.51
N THR A 92 -2.79 1.10 9.73
CA THR A 92 -2.78 0.52 8.39
C THR A 92 -3.44 -0.86 8.36
N VAL A 93 -3.14 -1.72 9.34
CA VAL A 93 -3.74 -3.07 9.43
C VAL A 93 -5.26 -3.01 9.63
N ARG A 94 -5.76 -2.04 10.41
CA ARG A 94 -7.21 -1.84 10.62
C ARG A 94 -7.90 -1.28 9.37
N LYS A 95 -7.18 -0.46 8.59
CA LYS A 95 -7.67 0.09 7.31
C LYS A 95 -7.79 -0.97 6.22
N MET A 96 -7.11 -2.11 6.33
CA MET A 96 -7.17 -3.15 5.28
C MET A 96 -8.58 -3.67 5.01
N THR A 97 -9.42 -3.82 6.03
CA THR A 97 -10.81 -4.25 5.86
C THR A 97 -11.64 -3.23 5.06
N SER A 98 -11.34 -1.93 5.17
CA SER A 98 -12.03 -0.93 4.34
C SER A 98 -11.59 -1.03 2.88
N TRP A 99 -10.34 -1.41 2.61
CA TRP A 99 -9.83 -1.66 1.26
C TRP A 99 -10.49 -2.87 0.59
N GLU A 100 -10.71 -3.96 1.32
CA GLU A 100 -11.38 -5.17 0.82
C GLU A 100 -12.77 -4.85 0.24
N SER A 101 -13.56 -4.09 1.00
CA SER A 101 -14.89 -3.66 0.59
C SER A 101 -14.90 -2.60 -0.52
N ALA A 102 -13.89 -1.73 -0.58
CA ALA A 102 -13.82 -0.67 -1.59
C ALA A 102 -13.41 -1.15 -2.99
N ARG A 103 -12.69 -2.27 -3.08
CA ARG A 103 -12.08 -2.74 -4.34
C ARG A 103 -12.24 -4.23 -4.67
N ALA A 104 -13.21 -4.93 -4.07
CA ALA A 104 -13.45 -6.36 -4.34
C ALA A 104 -12.15 -7.19 -4.29
N VAL A 105 -11.38 -6.92 -3.24
CA VAL A 105 -10.16 -7.65 -2.87
C VAL A 105 -10.47 -8.46 -1.64
N ASP A 106 -9.96 -9.69 -1.58
CA ASP A 106 -10.00 -10.53 -0.39
C ASP A 106 -8.56 -10.92 -0.03
N PHE A 107 -8.03 -10.32 1.02
CA PHE A 107 -6.66 -10.59 1.45
C PHE A 107 -6.52 -11.97 2.09
N SER A 108 -7.60 -12.54 2.63
CA SER A 108 -7.58 -13.86 3.27
C SER A 108 -7.40 -14.99 2.25
N SER A 109 -8.11 -14.93 1.13
CA SER A 109 -7.93 -15.86 0.01
C SER A 109 -6.79 -15.47 -0.93
N ARG A 110 -6.28 -14.24 -0.82
CA ARG A 110 -5.32 -13.61 -1.73
C ARG A 110 -5.87 -13.58 -3.15
N THR A 111 -7.12 -13.14 -3.31
CA THR A 111 -7.78 -13.01 -4.61
C THR A 111 -8.48 -11.66 -4.78
N GLN A 112 -8.74 -11.28 -6.02
CA GLN A 112 -9.37 -10.01 -6.39
C GLN A 112 -10.16 -10.11 -7.70
N SER A 113 -11.14 -9.22 -7.89
CA SER A 113 -12.05 -9.24 -9.05
C SER A 113 -11.41 -8.81 -10.37
N GLU A 114 -10.32 -8.04 -10.32
CA GLU A 114 -9.62 -7.50 -11.50
C GLU A 114 -8.18 -8.02 -11.58
N PRO A 115 -7.55 -8.09 -12.77
CA PRO A 115 -6.16 -8.56 -12.90
C PRO A 115 -5.12 -7.72 -12.13
N GLU A 116 -5.39 -6.43 -11.96
CA GLU A 116 -4.60 -5.48 -11.18
C GLU A 116 -5.57 -4.51 -10.50
N VAL A 117 -5.37 -4.26 -9.22
CA VAL A 117 -6.16 -3.28 -8.46
C VAL A 117 -5.24 -2.15 -8.03
N LEU A 118 -5.72 -0.91 -8.18
CA LEU A 118 -5.07 0.28 -7.65
C LEU A 118 -5.96 0.91 -6.58
N ILE A 119 -5.40 1.08 -5.38
CA ILE A 119 -5.95 1.95 -4.35
C ILE A 119 -5.04 3.17 -4.29
N GLY A 120 -5.52 4.28 -4.84
CA GLY A 120 -4.77 5.53 -4.88
C GLY A 120 -5.40 6.64 -4.07
N GLY A 121 -4.62 7.70 -3.85
CA GLY A 121 -5.03 8.86 -3.05
C GLY A 121 -5.15 8.53 -1.56
N LEU A 122 -4.33 7.60 -1.07
CA LEU A 122 -4.30 7.28 0.36
C LEU A 122 -3.72 8.43 1.18
N ASP A 123 -4.31 8.65 2.35
CA ASP A 123 -3.82 9.56 3.37
C ASP A 123 -2.94 8.86 4.43
N PHE A 124 -2.28 9.67 5.26
CA PHE A 124 -1.58 9.21 6.47
C PHE A 124 -2.39 9.48 7.74
N GLU A 125 -3.72 9.50 7.65
CA GLU A 125 -4.58 9.54 8.84
C GLU A 125 -4.68 8.12 9.46
N GLY A 126 -5.12 7.98 10.71
CA GLY A 126 -5.15 6.69 11.43
C GLY A 126 -6.49 6.35 12.07
#